data_AF-A0A9E1YL28-F1
#
_entry.id   AF-A0A9E1YL28-F1
#
_cell.length_a   1.000
_cell.length_b   1.000
_cell.length_c   1.000
_cell.angle_alpha   90.00
_cell.angle_beta   90.00
_cell.angle_gamma   90.00
#
_symmetry.space_group_name_H-M   'P 1'
#
loop_
_entity.id
_entity.type
_entity.pdbx_description
1 polymer ?
#
loop_
_entity_poly.entity_id
_entity_poly.type
_entity_poly.pdbx_seq_one_letter_code
_entity_poly.pdbx_strand_id
1 'polypeptide(L)' 'MKNKLLPFLIISSSLIFIIRLFWVQLINIDDVKLSNKNSVEKVYNYPERGYIFDRNNKLLVENEPFYDLMIVPSKLKSID' A
#
# COMPACT_ATOMS: atom_id res chain seq x y z
N MET A 1 -39.86 25.34 -0.55
CA MET A 1 -38.52 24.80 -0.90
C MET A 1 -37.68 24.43 0.32
N LYS A 2 -37.66 25.23 1.40
CA LYS A 2 -36.87 24.96 2.63
C LYS A 2 -37.13 23.58 3.28
N ASN A 3 -38.37 23.09 3.22
CA ASN A 3 -38.83 21.87 3.88
C ASN A 3 -38.34 20.58 3.19
N LYS A 4 -37.82 20.68 1.96
CA LYS A 4 -37.28 19.54 1.19
C LYS A 4 -35.76 19.46 1.24
N LEU A 5 -35.10 20.46 1.85
CA LEU A 5 -33.65 20.56 1.86
C LEU A 5 -33.01 19.54 2.81
N LEU A 6 -33.61 19.35 3.99
CA LEU A 6 -33.18 18.34 4.95
C LEU A 6 -33.29 16.90 4.39
N PRO A 7 -34.45 16.44 3.87
CA PRO A 7 -34.53 15.09 3.32
C PRO A 7 -33.63 14.90 2.09
N PHE A 8 -33.44 15.93 1.26
CA PHE A 8 -32.51 15.89 0.14
C PHE A 8 -31.06 15.63 0.58
N LEU A 9 -30.59 16.34 1.61
CA LEU A 9 -29.25 16.15 2.15
C LEU A 9 -29.05 14.75 2.76
N ILE A 10 -30.06 14.25 3.48
CA ILE A 10 -30.00 12.90 4.08
C ILE A 10 -29.92 11.84 2.98
N ILE A 11 -30.75 11.93 1.94
CA ILE A 11 -30.75 10.98 0.82
C ILE A 11 -29.42 11.05 0.07
N SER A 12 -28.93 12.26 -0.23
CA SER A 12 -27.65 12.44 -0.92
C SER A 12 -26.49 11.86 -0.12
N SER A 13 -26.43 12.13 1.19
CA SER A 13 -25.37 11.61 2.07
C SER A 13 -25.41 10.08 2.16
N SER A 14 -26.61 9.51 2.34
CA SER A 14 -26.82 8.06 2.36
C SER A 14 -26.33 7.41 1.07
N LEU A 15 -26.66 8.00 -0.09
CA LEU A 15 -26.24 7.49 -1.39
C LEU A 15 -24.70 7.50 -1.54
N ILE A 16 -24.04 8.56 -1.08
CA ILE A 16 -22.57 8.65 -1.08
C ILE A 16 -21.96 7.51 -0.26
N PHE A 17 -22.50 7.22 0.93
CA PHE A 17 -22.01 6.13 1.77
C PHE A 17 -22.26 4.75 1.15
N ILE A 18 -23.41 4.53 0.51
CA ILE A 18 -23.71 3.27 -0.18
C ILE A 18 -22.71 3.04 -1.32
N ILE A 19 -22.44 4.05 -2.14
CA ILE A 19 -21.47 3.96 -3.24
C ILE A 19 -20.07 3.70 -2.68
N ARG A 20 -19.68 4.36 -1.57
CA ARG A 20 -18.39 4.13 -0.92
C ARG A 20 -18.24 2.70 -0.40
N LEU A 21 -19.29 2.15 0.22
CA LEU A 21 -19.30 0.76 0.68
C LEU A 21 -19.21 -0.22 -0.50
N PHE A 22 -19.97 0.01 -1.57
CA PHE A 22 -19.90 -0.78 -2.79
C PHE A 22 -18.47 -0.78 -3.38
N TRP A 23 -17.82 0.38 -3.44
CA TRP A 23 -16.46 0.50 -3.94
C TRP A 23 -15.48 -0.35 -3.14
N VAL A 24 -15.53 -0.27 -1.80
CA VAL A 24 -14.63 -1.03 -0.92
C VAL A 24 -14.92 -2.54 -1.00
N GLN A 25 -16.19 -2.94 -1.13
CA GLN A 25 -16.56 -4.35 -1.08
C GLN A 25 -16.44 -5.08 -2.43
N LEU A 26 -16.65 -4.39 -3.55
CA LEU A 26 -16.72 -5.04 -4.88
C LEU A 26 -15.60 -4.65 -5.84
N ILE A 27 -15.00 -3.47 -5.67
CA ILE A 27 -13.93 -3.00 -6.55
C ILE A 27 -12.59 -3.20 -5.87
N ASN A 28 -12.47 -2.81 -4.59
CA ASN A 28 -11.25 -2.99 -3.81
C ASN A 28 -11.26 -4.29 -2.98
N ILE A 29 -11.51 -5.42 -3.64
CA ILE A 29 -11.56 -6.76 -2.99
C ILE A 29 -10.16 -7.25 -2.59
N ASP A 30 -9.10 -6.63 -3.10
CA ASP A 30 -7.72 -7.15 -3.01
C ASP A 30 -7.23 -7.30 -1.56
N ASP A 31 -7.67 -6.44 -0.64
CA ASP A 31 -7.31 -6.50 0.79
C ASP A 31 -8.02 -7.64 1.56
N VAL A 32 -9.19 -8.09 1.10
CA VAL A 32 -9.99 -9.11 1.80
C VAL A 32 -9.36 -10.51 1.63
N LYS A 33 -8.64 -10.75 0.52
CA LYS A 33 -7.92 -12.01 0.32
C LYS A 33 -6.69 -12.16 1.22
N LEU A 34 -6.07 -11.07 1.66
CA LEU A 34 -5.00 -11.12 2.66
C LEU A 34 -5.54 -11.47 4.05
N SER A 35 -6.75 -11.02 4.40
CA SER A 35 -7.34 -11.29 5.73
C SER A 35 -7.64 -12.77 6.00
N ASN A 36 -7.90 -13.58 4.97
CA ASN A 36 -8.16 -15.01 5.12
C ASN A 36 -6.88 -15.85 5.30
N LYS A 37 -5.69 -15.23 5.24
CA LYS A 37 -4.40 -15.87 5.53
C LYS A 37 -3.70 -15.09 6.64
N ASN A 38 -4.11 -15.35 7.88
CA ASN A 38 -3.36 -15.17 9.13
C ASN A 38 -2.56 -13.86 9.29
N SER A 39 -3.05 -13.00 10.17
CA SER A 39 -2.36 -11.84 10.74
C SER A 39 -2.02 -10.74 9.71
N VAL A 40 -2.65 -9.58 9.87
CA VAL A 40 -2.25 -8.36 9.15
C VAL A 40 -0.82 -8.02 9.58
N GLU A 41 0.17 -8.43 8.78
CA GLU A 41 1.55 -8.07 8.99
C GLU A 41 1.75 -6.64 8.50
N LYS A 42 2.16 -5.75 9.41
CA LYS A 42 2.56 -4.40 9.03
C LYS A 42 3.91 -4.47 8.33
N VAL A 43 3.88 -4.48 6.99
CA VAL A 43 5.09 -4.30 6.19
C VAL A 43 5.42 -2.82 6.16
N TYR A 44 6.47 -2.43 6.90
CA TYR A 44 6.99 -1.06 6.85
C TYR A 44 7.87 -0.89 5.61
N ASN A 45 7.50 0.03 4.74
CA ASN A 45 8.37 0.48 3.67
C ASN A 45 9.29 1.58 4.21
N TYR A 46 10.54 1.24 4.50
CA TYR A 46 11.52 2.22 4.95
C TYR A 46 11.99 3.07 3.77
N PRO A 47 11.96 4.41 3.88
CA PRO A 47 12.45 5.27 2.81
C PRO A 47 13.97 5.14 2.64
N GLU A 48 14.46 5.44 1.44
CA GLU A 48 15.89 5.51 1.18
C GLU A 48 16.57 6.59 2.02
N ARG A 49 17.85 6.37 2.33
CA ARG A 49 18.66 7.32 3.09
C ARG A 49 19.02 8.52 2.20
N GLY A 50 18.89 9.72 2.72
CA GLY A 50 19.30 10.93 2.01
C GLY A 50 20.82 11.01 1.78
N TYR A 51 21.21 11.73 0.74
CA TYR A 51 22.61 12.01 0.42
C TYR A 51 23.25 12.95 1.44
N ILE A 52 24.52 12.71 1.77
CA ILE A 52 25.31 13.58 2.65
C ILE A 52 26.41 14.24 1.83
N PHE A 53 26.50 15.56 1.90
CA PHE A 53 27.48 16.37 1.18
C PHE A 53 28.42 17.09 2.14
N ASP A 54 29.66 17.32 1.71
CA ASP A 54 30.57 18.26 2.37
C ASP A 54 30.12 19.72 2.12
N ARG A 55 30.71 20.68 2.83
CA ARG A 55 30.50 22.13 2.64
C ARG A 55 30.76 22.63 1.22
N ASN A 56 31.52 21.87 0.43
CA ASN A 56 31.83 22.16 -0.96
C ASN A 56 30.89 21.42 -1.94
N ASN A 57 29.73 20.96 -1.48
CA ASN A 57 28.74 20.18 -2.26
C ASN A 57 29.31 18.88 -2.88
N LYS A 58 30.37 18.34 -2.31
CA LYS A 58 30.91 17.04 -2.72
C LYS A 58 30.13 15.93 -2.02
N LEU A 59 29.60 14.98 -2.80
CA LEU A 59 28.91 13.80 -2.26
C LEU A 59 29.89 12.96 -1.43
N LEU A 60 29.52 12.70 -0.17
CA LEU A 60 30.32 11.92 0.79
C LEU A 60 29.68 10.57 1.11
N VAL A 61 28.35 10.51 1.19
CA VAL A 61 27.61 9.29 1.53
C VAL A 61 26.38 9.17 0.64
N GLU A 62 26.24 8.01 0.02
CA GLU A 62 25.06 7.55 -0.70
C GLU A 62 24.77 6.09 -0.33
N ASN A 63 23.54 5.64 -0.59
CA ASN A 63 23.16 4.25 -0.44
C ASN A 63 23.22 3.56 -1.80
N GLU A 64 24.06 2.53 -1.94
CA GLU A 64 24.12 1.71 -3.15
C GLU A 64 23.36 0.40 -2.91
N PRO A 65 22.39 0.03 -3.77
CA PRO A 65 21.65 -1.21 -3.61
C PRO A 65 22.59 -2.39 -3.90
N PHE A 66 22.71 -3.29 -2.93
CA PHE A 66 23.42 -4.54 -3.09
C PHE A 66 22.44 -5.71 -3.01
N TYR A 67 22.61 -6.70 -3.89
CA TYR A 67 21.73 -7.85 -3.99
C TYR A 67 22.51 -9.14 -3.75
N ASP A 68 22.08 -9.90 -2.75
CA ASP A 68 22.58 -11.25 -2.49
C ASP A 68 21.66 -12.30 -3.10
N LEU A 69 22.26 -13.27 -3.80
CA LEU A 69 21.53 -14.41 -4.35
C LEU A 69 21.52 -15.54 -3.33
N MET A 70 20.37 -15.74 -2.68
CA MET A 70 20.15 -16.88 -1.80
C MET A 70 19.46 -18.01 -2.56
N ILE A 71 20.16 -19.14 -2.70
CA ILE A 71 19.60 -20.36 -3.31
C ILE A 71 19.24 -21.33 -2.19
N VAL A 72 18.04 -21.90 -2.26
CA VAL A 72 17.63 -23.00 -1.39
C VAL A 72 17.78 -24.31 -2.18
N PRO A 73 18.76 -25.17 -1.85
CA PRO A 73 19.06 -26.34 -2.67
C PRO A 73 17.88 -27.30 -2.84
N SER A 74 17.01 -27.42 -1.85
CA SER A 74 15.82 -28.29 -1.90
C SER A 74 14.73 -27.82 -2.88
N LYS A 75 14.81 -26.57 -3.36
CA LYS A 75 13.88 -26.00 -4.35
C LYS A 75 14.53 -25.86 -5.72
N LEU A 76 15.75 -26.35 -5.91
CA LEU A 76 16.39 -26.36 -7.21
C LEU A 76 15.66 -27.35 -8.11
N LYS A 77 15.32 -26.87 -9.31
CA LYS A 77 14.94 -27.75 -10.41
C LYS A 77 16.18 -28.61 -10.73
N SER A 78 15.96 -29.83 -11.20
CA SER A 78 17.04 -30.70 -11.66
C SER A 78 17.92 -29.93 -12.66
N ILE A 79 19.20 -29.78 -12.31
CA ILE A 79 20.20 -29.17 -13.18
C ILE A 79 20.52 -30.22 -14.24
N ASP A 80 20.20 -29.93 -15.51
CA ASP A 80 20.62 -30.73 -16.66
C ASP A 80 22.10 -30.48 -16.99
#